data_AF-A0A7W0V654-F1
#
_entry.id   AF-A0A7W0V654-F1
#
_cell.length_a   1.000
_cell.length_b   1.000
_cell.length_c   1.000
_cell.angle_alpha   90.00
_cell.angle_beta   90.00
_cell.angle_gamma   90.00
#
_symmetry.space_group_name_H-M   'P 1'
#
loop_
_entity.id
_entity.type
_entity.pdbx_description
1 polymer ?
#
loop_
_entity_poly.entity_id
_entity_poly.type
_entity_poly.pdbx_seq_one_letter_code
_entity_poly.pdbx_strand_id
1 'polypeptide(L)'
;MTRSHKKGERPVETTDQAAREAREQVTKLDGLRQKVFLDRYSVKDDQGRPTEEYPEQMWRRVAAGIASVEATPELRATWTERFNELLRDFKFVPGGRILSG
;
A
#
# COMPACT_ATOMS: atom_id res chain seq x y z
N MET A 1 48.05 -23.18 -13.12
CA MET A 1 46.82 -23.26 -13.94
C MET A 1 45.72 -22.53 -13.21
N THR A 2 45.30 -21.39 -13.75
CA THR A 2 44.41 -20.37 -13.18
C THR A 2 42.95 -20.82 -13.19
N ARG A 3 42.26 -20.78 -12.04
CA ARG A 3 40.81 -20.98 -11.95
C ARG A 3 40.12 -19.61 -11.92
N SER A 4 39.63 -19.18 -13.07
CA SER A 4 38.87 -17.94 -13.26
C SER A 4 37.61 -17.88 -12.40
N HIS A 5 37.40 -16.72 -11.78
CA HIS A 5 36.16 -16.32 -11.14
C HIS A 5 35.05 -16.14 -12.20
N LYS A 6 33.92 -16.84 -12.07
CA LYS A 6 32.68 -16.49 -12.78
C LYS A 6 31.93 -15.45 -11.93
N LYS A 7 31.89 -14.22 -12.41
CA LYS A 7 31.07 -13.12 -11.88
C LYS A 7 29.61 -13.42 -12.23
N GLY A 8 28.79 -13.75 -11.24
CA GLY A 8 27.35 -13.93 -11.42
C GLY A 8 26.68 -12.57 -11.63
N GLU A 9 26.06 -12.39 -12.79
CA GLU A 9 25.15 -11.28 -13.08
C GLU A 9 23.94 -11.36 -12.14
N ARG A 10 23.56 -10.22 -11.55
CA ARG A 10 22.35 -10.09 -10.73
C ARG A 10 21.12 -9.99 -11.65
N PRO A 11 19.98 -10.62 -11.33
CA PRO A 11 18.76 -10.49 -12.12
C PRO A 11 18.09 -9.13 -11.82
N VAL A 12 17.91 -8.28 -12.83
CA VAL A 12 17.32 -6.93 -12.70
C VAL A 12 15.87 -6.88 -13.24
N GLU A 13 15.37 -7.97 -13.82
CA GLU A 13 14.10 -7.98 -14.58
C GLU A 13 12.84 -8.21 -13.73
N THR A 14 12.93 -8.90 -12.59
CA THR A 14 11.75 -9.29 -11.78
C THR A 14 11.06 -8.10 -11.09
N THR A 15 11.79 -7.04 -10.74
CA THR A 15 11.25 -5.91 -9.96
C THR A 15 10.34 -5.01 -10.80
N ASP A 16 10.62 -4.85 -12.09
CA ASP A 16 9.83 -3.98 -12.98
C ASP A 16 8.48 -4.61 -13.32
N GLN A 17 8.45 -5.94 -13.55
CA GLN A 17 7.22 -6.66 -13.84
C GLN A 17 6.26 -6.71 -12.66
N ALA A 18 6.74 -7.01 -11.45
CA ALA A 18 5.91 -6.99 -10.24
C ALA A 18 5.37 -5.59 -9.91
N ALA A 19 6.16 -4.54 -10.19
CA ALA A 19 5.71 -3.16 -10.02
C ALA A 19 4.65 -2.76 -11.07
N ARG A 20 4.71 -3.28 -12.29
CA ARG A 20 3.70 -3.09 -13.34
C ARG A 20 2.40 -3.82 -13.02
N GLU A 21 2.47 -5.08 -12.59
CA GLU A 21 1.31 -5.87 -12.19
C GLU A 21 0.62 -5.27 -10.95
N ALA A 22 1.38 -4.75 -9.99
CA ALA A 22 0.85 -4.02 -8.84
C ALA A 22 0.18 -2.69 -9.22
N ARG A 23 0.61 -2.05 -10.33
CA ARG A 23 -0.04 -0.85 -10.91
C ARG A 23 -1.32 -1.21 -11.67
N GLU A 24 -1.46 -2.44 -12.16
CA GLU A 24 -2.66 -2.91 -12.87
C GLU A 24 -3.78 -3.36 -11.93
N GLN A 25 -3.48 -3.73 -10.69
CA GLN A 25 -4.48 -4.16 -9.68
C GLN A 25 -4.97 -3.03 -8.77
N VAL A 26 -5.12 -1.81 -9.30
CA VAL A 26 -5.73 -0.71 -8.54
C VAL A 26 -7.24 -0.68 -8.78
N THR A 27 -8.01 -0.56 -7.71
CA THR A 27 -9.47 -0.46 -7.80
C THR A 27 -9.85 0.87 -8.43
N LYS A 28 -10.24 0.86 -9.70
CA LYS A 28 -10.75 2.06 -10.38
C LYS A 28 -12.10 2.45 -9.78
N LEU A 29 -12.17 3.63 -9.18
CA LEU A 29 -13.42 4.22 -8.71
C LEU A 29 -13.98 5.18 -9.77
N ASP A 30 -15.29 5.11 -10.02
CA ASP A 30 -16.00 6.03 -10.93
C ASP A 30 -17.21 6.66 -10.24
N GLY A 31 -17.75 7.74 -10.83
CA GLY A 31 -18.99 8.38 -10.40
C GLY A 31 -19.06 8.70 -8.90
N LEU A 32 -20.13 8.24 -8.24
CA LEU A 32 -20.39 8.54 -6.84
C LEU A 32 -19.36 7.90 -5.89
N ARG A 33 -18.90 6.66 -6.18
CA ARG A 33 -17.94 5.96 -5.31
C ARG A 33 -16.59 6.67 -5.28
N GLN A 34 -16.16 7.21 -6.41
CA GLN A 34 -14.95 8.01 -6.50
C GLN A 34 -15.09 9.30 -5.69
N LYS A 35 -16.19 10.03 -5.86
CA LYS A 35 -16.43 11.28 -5.13
C LYS A 35 -16.42 11.06 -3.61
N VAL A 36 -17.17 10.07 -3.13
CA VAL A 36 -17.22 9.75 -1.69
C VAL A 36 -15.84 9.35 -1.16
N PHE A 37 -15.07 8.57 -1.92
CA PHE A 37 -13.71 8.19 -1.53
C PHE A 37 -12.79 9.40 -1.37
N LEU A 38 -12.70 10.23 -2.42
CA LEU A 38 -11.85 11.43 -2.41
C LEU A 38 -12.27 12.44 -1.34
N ASP A 39 -13.58 12.57 -1.07
CA ASP A 39 -14.10 13.55 -0.13
C ASP A 39 -13.96 13.12 1.34
N ARG A 40 -14.11 11.81 1.63
CA ARG A 40 -14.31 11.29 3.01
C ARG A 40 -13.17 10.42 3.53
N TYR A 41 -12.37 9.84 2.64
CA TYR A 41 -11.42 8.78 3.01
C TYR A 41 -9.99 9.07 2.57
N SER A 42 -9.81 9.77 1.45
CA SER A 42 -8.49 10.22 1.02
C SER A 42 -7.92 11.27 1.98
N VAL A 43 -6.66 11.09 2.38
CA VAL A 43 -5.91 12.15 3.06
C VAL A 43 -5.75 13.34 2.11
N LYS A 44 -5.83 14.55 2.67
CA LYS A 44 -5.67 15.79 1.91
C LYS A 44 -4.34 16.44 2.24
N ASP A 45 -3.72 17.04 1.23
CA ASP A 45 -2.55 17.91 1.43
C ASP A 45 -2.95 19.26 2.05
N ASP A 46 -1.96 20.12 2.29
CA ASP A 46 -2.18 21.45 2.87
C ASP A 46 -3.05 22.37 2.00
N GLN A 47 -3.25 22.02 0.72
CA GLN A 47 -4.13 22.73 -0.20
C GLN A 47 -5.52 22.08 -0.31
N GLY A 48 -5.81 21.05 0.49
CA GLY A 48 -7.08 20.34 0.51
C GLY A 48 -7.24 19.33 -0.63
N ARG A 49 -6.18 19.02 -1.39
CA ARG A 49 -6.24 18.09 -2.52
C ARG A 49 -6.02 16.65 -2.03
N PRO A 50 -6.81 15.67 -2.51
CA PRO A 50 -6.63 14.28 -2.13
C PRO A 50 -5.25 13.77 -2.60
N THR A 51 -4.54 13.07 -1.71
CA THR A 51 -3.23 12.45 -1.99
C THR A 51 -3.35 10.96 -2.30
N GLU A 52 -4.53 10.38 -2.06
CA GLU A 52 -4.87 8.99 -2.33
C GLU A 52 -6.02 8.95 -3.34
N GLU A 53 -5.80 8.29 -4.47
CA GLU A 53 -6.75 8.13 -5.57
C GLU A 53 -7.49 6.79 -5.52
N TYR A 54 -6.88 5.77 -4.91
CA TYR A 54 -7.40 4.40 -4.86
C TYR A 54 -7.41 3.84 -3.43
N PRO A 55 -8.37 2.98 -3.07
CA PRO A 55 -8.47 2.35 -1.75
C PRO A 55 -7.19 1.67 -1.29
N GLU A 56 -6.40 1.10 -2.19
CA GLU A 56 -5.15 0.41 -1.89
C GLU A 56 -4.10 1.33 -1.25
N GLN A 57 -4.12 2.62 -1.58
CA GLN A 57 -3.22 3.60 -0.96
C GLN A 57 -3.65 3.86 0.50
N MET A 58 -4.95 4.07 0.71
CA MET A 58 -5.55 4.20 2.04
C MET A 58 -5.29 2.97 2.90
N TRP A 59 -5.49 1.75 2.37
CA TRP A 59 -5.26 0.51 3.13
C TRP A 59 -3.81 0.39 3.59
N ARG A 60 -2.83 0.70 2.73
CA ARG A 60 -1.41 0.71 3.11
C ARG A 60 -1.12 1.71 4.23
N ARG A 61 -1.68 2.92 4.14
CA ARG A 61 -1.53 3.95 5.18
C ARG A 61 -2.14 3.50 6.50
N VAL A 62 -3.38 3.03 6.48
CA VAL A 62 -4.09 2.57 7.69
C VAL A 62 -3.36 1.38 8.30
N ALA A 63 -2.92 0.40 7.50
CA ALA A 63 -2.15 -0.74 7.97
C ALA A 63 -0.84 -0.31 8.65
N ALA A 64 -0.10 0.63 8.04
CA ALA A 64 1.12 1.17 8.62
C ALA A 64 0.85 1.95 9.91
N GLY A 65 -0.23 2.73 9.96
CA GLY A 65 -0.66 3.46 11.15
C GLY A 65 -1.07 2.55 12.31
N ILE A 66 -1.74 1.42 12.04
CA ILE A 66 -2.06 0.41 13.06
C ILE A 66 -0.77 -0.27 13.54
N ALA A 67 0.10 -0.67 12.61
CA ALA A 67 1.32 -1.38 12.94
C ALA A 67 2.38 -0.49 13.63
N SER A 68 2.27 0.84 13.60
CA SER A 68 3.32 1.73 14.12
C SER A 68 3.54 1.62 15.63
N VAL A 69 2.57 1.07 16.37
CA VAL A 69 2.67 0.85 17.82
C VAL A 69 3.58 -0.33 18.18
N GLU A 70 3.96 -1.15 17.20
CA GLU A 70 4.81 -2.32 17.43
C GLU A 70 6.24 -1.93 17.84
N ALA A 71 6.87 -2.80 18.64
CA ALA A 71 8.11 -2.49 19.34
C ALA A 71 9.33 -2.35 18.42
N THR A 72 9.43 -3.18 17.37
CA THR A 72 10.59 -3.21 16.47
C THR A 72 10.21 -2.92 15.03
N PRO A 73 11.14 -2.40 14.20
CA PRO A 73 10.90 -2.20 12.77
C PRO A 73 10.43 -3.46 12.03
N GLU A 74 10.96 -4.63 12.42
CA GLU A 74 10.61 -5.92 11.82
C GLU A 74 9.17 -6.32 12.13
N LEU A 75 8.73 -6.09 13.38
CA LEU A 75 7.34 -6.31 13.77
C LEU A 75 6.40 -5.32 13.06
N ARG A 76 6.79 -4.05 12.96
CA ARG A 76 6.02 -3.04 12.21
C ARG A 76 5.84 -3.45 10.76
N ALA A 77 6.90 -3.90 10.09
CA ALA A 77 6.82 -4.38 8.71
C ALA A 77 5.91 -5.61 8.58
N THR A 78 6.11 -6.61 9.45
CA THR A 78 5.31 -7.85 9.47
C THR A 78 3.83 -7.56 9.67
N TRP A 79 3.49 -6.68 10.62
CA TRP A 79 2.10 -6.35 10.92
C TRP A 79 1.49 -5.41 9.87
N THR A 80 2.26 -4.51 9.26
CA THR A 80 1.78 -3.68 8.14
C THR A 80 1.30 -4.57 6.99
N GLU A 81 2.06 -5.61 6.63
CA GLU A 81 1.66 -6.54 5.57
C GLU A 81 0.36 -7.28 5.93
N ARG A 82 0.29 -7.85 7.14
CA ARG A 82 -0.90 -8.57 7.62
C ARG A 82 -2.16 -7.69 7.68
N PHE A 83 -2.04 -6.47 8.19
CA PHE A 83 -3.17 -5.54 8.24
C PHE A 83 -3.59 -5.09 6.84
N ASN A 84 -2.64 -4.85 5.94
CA ASN A 84 -2.96 -4.52 4.55
C ASN A 84 -3.72 -5.66 3.86
N GLU A 85 -3.35 -6.92 4.10
CA GLU A 85 -4.10 -8.09 3.60
C GLU A 85 -5.50 -8.21 4.19
N LEU A 86 -5.65 -7.88 5.48
CA LEU A 86 -6.94 -7.90 6.18
C LEU A 86 -7.90 -6.80 5.67
N LEU A 87 -7.36 -5.62 5.32
CA LEU A 87 -8.15 -4.49 4.82
C LEU A 87 -8.49 -4.62 3.32
N ARG A 88 -7.65 -5.34 2.57
CA ARG A 88 -7.81 -5.53 1.12
C ARG A 88 -9.16 -6.14 0.79
N ASP A 89 -9.71 -5.69 -0.34
CA ASP A 89 -11.00 -6.14 -0.88
C ASP A 89 -12.16 -5.96 0.11
N PHE A 90 -12.04 -5.02 1.05
CA PHE A 90 -13.00 -4.76 2.11
C PHE A 90 -13.31 -6.00 2.99
N LYS A 91 -12.37 -6.96 3.09
CA LYS A 91 -12.49 -8.12 3.98
C LYS A 91 -12.73 -7.72 5.43
N PHE A 92 -12.21 -6.56 5.82
CA PHE A 92 -12.49 -5.89 7.08
C PHE A 92 -12.59 -4.38 6.88
N VAL A 93 -13.58 -3.74 7.51
CA VAL A 93 -13.77 -2.29 7.47
C VAL A 93 -13.73 -1.74 8.91
N PRO A 94 -12.67 -1.01 9.28
CA PRO A 94 -12.58 -0.34 10.57
C PRO A 94 -13.73 0.66 10.77
N GLY A 95 -14.08 0.94 12.03
CA GLY A 95 -15.07 1.97 12.35
C GLY A 95 -14.68 3.33 11.74
N GLY A 96 -15.66 4.11 11.28
CA GLY A 96 -15.42 5.27 10.38
C GLY A 96 -14.38 6.29 10.86
N ARG A 97 -14.19 6.47 12.17
CA ARG A 97 -13.17 7.38 12.75
C ARG A 97 -11.73 6.97 12.44
N ILE A 98 -11.48 5.69 12.17
CA ILE A 98 -10.14 5.17 11.84
C ILE A 98 -9.81 5.44 10.36
N LEU A 99 -10.83 5.54 9.50
CA LEU A 99 -10.65 5.69 8.05
C LEU A 99 -10.61 7.15 7.58
N SER A 100 -11.25 8.07 8.32
CA SER A 100 -11.36 9.49 7.94
C SER A 100 -10.30 10.39 8.58
N GLY A 101 -9.28 9.80 9.22
CA GLY A 101 -8.18 10.49 9.90
C GLY A 101 -6.91 10.53 9.08
#